data_AF-A0A367LTX2-F1
#
_entry.id   AF-A0A367LTX2-F1
#
_cell.length_a   1.000
_cell.length_b   1.000
_cell.length_c   1.000
_cell.angle_alpha   90.00
_cell.angle_beta   90.00
_cell.angle_gamma   90.00
#
_symmetry.space_group_name_H-M   'P 1'
#
loop_
_entity.id
_entity.type
_entity.pdbx_description
1 polymer ?
#
loop_
_entity_poly.entity_id
_entity_poly.type
_entity_poly.pdbx_seq_one_letter_code
_entity_poly.pdbx_strand_id
1 'polypeptide(L)' 'MTLIAAAQSCAHPADLPRNLDDHLRLMRIAQARGVRLLVFPELSLTGYEPSAAAALAQPA' A
#
# COMPACT_ATOMS: atom_id res chain seq x y z
N MET A 1 -5.51 -19.44 16.01
CA MET A 1 -6.27 -18.18 15.90
C MET A 1 -5.66 -17.37 14.76
N THR A 2 -6.47 -16.90 13.79
CA THR A 2 -5.95 -16.13 12.65
C THR A 2 -5.97 -14.65 13.00
N LEU A 3 -4.80 -13.99 12.99
CA LEU A 3 -4.69 -12.54 13.19
C LEU A 3 -4.79 -11.84 11.84
N ILE A 4 -5.72 -10.90 11.72
CA ILE A 4 -5.88 -10.03 10.55
C ILE A 4 -5.65 -8.58 10.97
N ALA A 5 -5.16 -7.74 10.05
CA ALA A 5 -4.91 -6.33 10.31
C ALA A 5 -5.28 -5.46 9.10
N ALA A 6 -5.67 -4.22 9.38
CA ALA A 6 -5.78 -3.16 8.40
C ALA A 6 -4.58 -2.20 8.56
N ALA A 7 -3.89 -1.93 7.47
CA ALA A 7 -2.87 -0.90 7.40
C ALA A 7 -3.53 0.48 7.30
N GLN A 8 -2.97 1.45 8.01
CA GLN A 8 -3.29 2.86 7.82
C GLN A 8 -2.02 3.58 7.36
N SER A 9 -2.09 4.21 6.19
CA SER A 9 -1.03 4.98 5.57
C SER A 9 -1.63 6.15 4.78
N CYS A 10 -0.85 7.21 4.59
CA CYS A 10 -1.20 8.30 3.68
C CYS A 10 -0.49 8.03 2.35
N ALA A 11 -1.23 7.87 1.26
CA ALA A 11 -0.62 7.71 -0.05
C ALA A 11 0.00 9.03 -0.51
N HIS A 12 1.19 8.94 -1.09
CA HIS A 12 1.88 10.03 -1.75
C HIS A 12 1.50 10.03 -3.24
N PRO A 13 0.87 11.10 -3.75
CA PRO A 13 0.35 11.11 -5.12
C PRO A 13 1.46 10.87 -6.15
N ALA A 14 1.28 9.85 -6.99
CA ALA A 14 2.19 9.42 -8.05
C ALA A 14 3.63 9.07 -7.63
N ASP A 15 3.92 8.96 -6.34
CA ASP A 15 5.25 8.59 -5.82
C ASP A 15 5.27 7.09 -5.45
N LEU A 16 5.36 6.26 -6.49
CA LEU A 16 5.37 4.80 -6.34
C LEU A 16 6.51 4.31 -5.43
N PRO A 17 7.78 4.78 -5.56
CA PRO A 17 8.86 4.36 -4.68
C PRO A 17 8.56 4.61 -3.21
N ARG A 18 8.07 5.82 -2.87
CA ARG A 18 7.77 6.17 -1.48
C ARG A 18 6.60 5.36 -0.92
N ASN A 19 5.53 5.19 -1.70
CA ASN A 19 4.40 4.38 -1.26
C ASN A 19 4.78 2.91 -1.07
N LEU A 20 5.65 2.38 -1.93
CA LEU A 20 6.18 1.02 -1.80
C LEU A 20 7.00 0.86 -0.51
N ASP A 21 7.84 1.83 -0.17
CA ASP A 21 8.61 1.81 1.07
C ASP A 21 7.71 1.79 2.31
N ASP A 22 6.63 2.58 2.31
CA ASP A 22 5.63 2.58 3.38
C ASP A 22 4.90 1.23 3.49
N HIS A 23 4.54 0.60 2.36
CA HIS A 23 3.97 -0.75 2.35
C HIS A 23 4.92 -1.77 2.96
N LEU A 24 6.18 -1.79 2.51
CA LEU A 24 7.19 -2.72 2.99
C LEU A 24 7.43 -2.54 4.50
N ARG A 25 7.42 -1.30 4.99
CA ARG A 25 7.52 -1.01 6.43
C ARG A 25 6.35 -1.62 7.21
N LEU A 26 5.12 -1.42 6.74
CA LEU A 26 3.92 -1.95 7.38
C LEU A 26 3.83 -3.48 7.31
N MET A 27 4.26 -4.09 6.19
CA MET A 27 4.35 -5.54 6.05
C MET A 27 5.32 -6.14 7.07
N ARG A 28 6.50 -5.54 7.27
CA ARG A 28 7.48 -6.00 8.29
C ARG A 28 6.88 -5.92 9.70
N ILE A 29 6.19 -4.83 10.02
CA ILE A 29 5.51 -4.65 11.31
C ILE A 29 4.41 -5.72 11.51
N ALA A 30 3.61 -5.98 10.49
CA ALA A 30 2.54 -6.97 10.53
C ALA A 30 3.09 -8.39 10.69
N GLN A 31 4.15 -8.73 9.94
CA GLN A 31 4.83 -10.02 10.04
C GLN A 31 5.39 -10.25 11.45
N ALA A 32 6.05 -9.24 12.03
CA ALA A 32 6.58 -9.32 13.40
C ALA A 32 5.50 -9.56 14.46
N ARG A 33 4.23 -9.24 14.17
CA ARG A 33 3.07 -9.45 15.06
C ARG A 33 2.31 -10.75 14.76
N GLY A 34 2.74 -11.54 13.77
CA GLY A 34 2.07 -12.78 13.39
C GLY A 34 0.77 -12.56 12.59
N VAL A 35 0.61 -11.41 11.93
CA VAL A 35 -0.55 -11.14 11.05
C VAL A 35 -0.52 -12.09 9.86
N ARG A 36 -1.67 -12.69 9.54
CA ARG A 36 -1.88 -13.63 8.42
C ARG A 36 -2.56 -13.01 7.21
N LEU A 37 -3.24 -11.88 7.39
CA LEU A 37 -3.81 -11.05 6.33
C LEU A 37 -3.64 -9.57 6.71
N LEU A 38 -2.96 -8.81 5.87
CA LEU A 38 -2.83 -7.35 5.98
C LEU A 38 -3.53 -6.71 4.79
N VAL A 39 -4.53 -5.87 5.04
CA VAL A 39 -5.27 -5.14 4.01
C VAL A 39 -4.80 -3.69 3.98
N PHE A 40 -4.56 -3.14 2.80
CA PHE A 40 -4.18 -1.74 2.59
C PHE A 40 -5.35 -0.91 2.03
N PRO A 41 -5.32 0.43 2.19
CA PRO A 41 -6.28 1.31 1.53
C PRO A 41 -6.26 1.16 0.00
N GLU A 42 -7.38 1.49 -0.63
CA GLU A 42 -7.49 1.59 -2.09
C GLU A 42 -6.45 2.58 -2.66
N LEU A 43 -5.87 2.25 -3.82
CA LEU A 43 -4.86 3.04 -4.53
C LEU A 43 -3.68 3.49 -3.66
N SER A 44 -3.37 2.76 -2.61
CA SER A 44 -2.33 3.11 -1.64
C SER A 44 -0.90 3.13 -2.22
N LEU A 45 -0.68 2.52 -3.40
CA LEU A 45 0.60 2.57 -4.12
C LEU A 45 0.74 3.79 -5.05
N THR A 46 -0.36 4.39 -5.49
CA THR A 46 -0.36 5.42 -6.54
C THR A 46 -0.95 6.76 -6.10
N GLY A 47 -1.76 6.77 -5.04
CA GLY A 47 -2.65 7.89 -4.72
C GLY A 47 -3.91 7.89 -5.59
N TYR A 48 -4.88 8.74 -5.24
CA TYR A 48 -6.20 8.79 -5.86
C TYR A 48 -6.25 9.70 -7.10
N GLU A 49 -5.13 10.35 -7.43
CA GLU A 49 -5.14 11.53 -8.28
C GLU A 49 -5.41 11.15 -9.74
N PRO A 50 -6.58 11.55 -10.31
CA PRO A 50 -6.98 11.05 -11.63
C PRO A 50 -6.00 11.41 -12.75
N SER A 51 -5.29 12.54 -12.62
CA SER A 51 -4.28 12.98 -13.57
C SER A 51 -3.06 12.06 -13.65
N ALA A 52 -2.78 11.28 -12.60
CA ALA A 52 -1.64 10.36 -12.56
C ALA A 52 -1.97 8.98 -13.17
N ALA A 53 -3.25 8.63 -13.33
CA ALA A 53 -3.69 7.28 -13.69
C ALA A 53 -3.07 6.78 -15.01
N ALA A 54 -3.06 7.61 -16.05
CA ALA A 54 -2.52 7.23 -17.36
C ALA A 54 -1.00 6.97 -17.31
N ALA A 55 -0.26 7.73 -16.50
CA ALA A 55 1.19 7.59 -16.39
C ALA A 55 1.62 6.35 -15.57
N LEU A 56 0.74 5.85 -14.69
CA LEU A 56 1.01 4.73 -13.78
C LEU A 56 0.38 3.41 -14.24
N ALA A 57 -0.39 3.42 -15.33
CA ALA A 57 -1.03 2.23 -15.87
C ALA A 57 -0.01 1.23 -16.41
N GLN A 58 -0.19 -0.05 -16.08
CA GLN A 58 0.58 -1.13 -16.71
C GLN A 58 -0.02 -1.45 -18.09
N PRO A 59 0.79 -1.97 -19.03
CA PRO A 59 0.29 -2.49 -20.31
C PRO A 59 -0.78 -3.57 -20.08
N ALA A 60 -1.72 -3.68 -21.02
CA ALA A 60 -2.74 -4.73 -21.05
C ALA A 60 -2.16 -6.08 -21.51
#